data_AF-A0A822EVJ8-F1
#
_entry.id   AF-A0A822EVJ8-F1
#
_cell.length_a   1.000
_cell.length_b   1.000
_cell.length_c   1.000
_cell.angle_alpha   90.00
_cell.angle_beta   90.00
_cell.angle_gamma   90.00
#
_symmetry.space_group_name_H-M   'P 1'
#
loop_
_entity.id
_entity.type
_entity.pdbx_description
1 polymer ?
#
loop_
_entity_poly.entity_id
_entity_poly.type
_entity_poly.pdbx_seq_one_letter_code
_entity_poly.pdbx_strand_id
1 'polypeptide(L)' 'KNYSEVPARFRTLHNLVIQYAQAGRYEVAVPLCRQALEDLEKSHGHTHPDVATMLNILALVYRDQNKFKEALQLLTEALT' A
#
# COMPACT_ATOMS: atom_id res chain seq x y z
N LYS A 1 -15.37 -4.91 18.78
CA LYS A 1 -14.65 -5.75 17.80
C LYS A 1 -15.25 -5.51 16.43
N ASN A 2 -14.78 -4.51 15.69
CA ASN A 2 -15.15 -4.31 14.28
C ASN A 2 -13.93 -4.65 13.43
N TYR A 3 -13.78 -5.94 13.14
CA TYR A 3 -12.87 -6.44 12.12
C TYR A 3 -13.70 -6.60 10.84
N SER A 4 -13.87 -5.56 10.02
CA SER A 4 -14.41 -5.77 8.65
C SER A 4 -14.54 -4.53 7.78
N GLU A 5 -14.51 -3.31 8.31
CA GLU A 5 -14.52 -2.15 7.45
C GLU A 5 -13.08 -1.69 7.25
N VAL A 6 -12.45 -2.13 6.15
CA VAL A 6 -11.42 -1.32 5.50
C VAL A 6 -12.05 0.05 5.35
N PRO A 7 -11.63 1.08 6.12
CA PRO A 7 -12.35 2.35 6.12
C PRO A 7 -12.49 2.82 4.68
N ALA A 8 -13.67 3.29 4.26
CA ALA A 8 -13.95 3.59 2.86
C ALA A 8 -12.85 4.44 2.19
N ARG A 9 -12.21 5.31 2.98
CA ARG A 9 -10.99 6.06 2.64
C ARG A 9 -9.86 5.20 2.04
N PHE A 10 -9.57 4.03 2.59
CA PHE A 10 -8.51 3.13 2.08
C PHE A 10 -8.88 2.43 0.80
N ARG A 11 -10.15 2.04 0.61
CA ARG A 11 -10.61 1.50 -0.68
C ARG A 11 -10.54 2.55 -1.78
N THR A 12 -10.89 3.80 -1.47
CA THR A 12 -10.73 4.93 -2.39
C THR A 12 -9.25 5.19 -2.71
N LEU A 13 -8.39 5.16 -1.69
CA LEU A 13 -6.94 5.34 -1.88
C LEU A 13 -6.35 4.23 -2.75
N HIS A 14 -6.71 2.97 -2.48
CA HIS A 14 -6.28 1.81 -3.27
C HIS A 14 -6.58 2.05 -4.76
N ASN A 15 -7.82 2.41 -5.08
CA ASN A 15 -8.23 2.64 -6.47
C ASN A 15 -7.45 3.80 -7.10
N LEU A 16 -7.21 4.88 -6.35
CA LEU A 16 -6.48 6.04 -6.83
C LEU A 16 -5.02 5.72 -7.13
N VAL A 17 -4.37 4.95 -6.24
CA VAL A 17 -3.00 4.48 -6.44
C VAL A 17 -2.88 3.61 -7.68
N ILE A 18 -3.79 2.64 -7.87
CA ILE A 18 -3.78 1.79 -9.07
C ILE A 18 -3.94 2.63 -10.33
N GLN A 19 -4.88 3.58 -10.33
CA GLN A 19 -5.09 4.45 -11.48
C GLN A 19 -3.86 5.28 -11.82
N TYR A 20 -3.16 5.82 -10.81
CA TYR A 20 -1.92 6.55 -11.03
C TYR A 20 -0.78 5.65 -11.51
N ALA A 21 -0.64 4.45 -10.94
CA ALA A 21 0.37 3.48 -11.37
C ALA A 21 0.17 3.07 -12.84
N GLN A 22 -1.07 2.78 -13.24
CA GLN A 22 -1.42 2.46 -14.63
C GLN A 22 -1.16 3.63 -15.60
N ALA A 23 -1.29 4.87 -15.12
CA ALA A 23 -0.95 6.07 -15.88
C ALA A 23 0.56 6.39 -15.89
N GLY A 24 1.40 5.55 -15.28
CA GLY A 24 2.85 5.79 -15.13
C GLY A 24 3.20 6.91 -14.15
N ARG A 25 2.22 7.41 -13.39
CA ARG A 25 2.37 8.52 -12.42
C ARG A 25 2.84 8.03 -11.06
N TYR A 26 3.98 7.36 -11.06
CA TYR A 26 4.57 6.76 -9.87
C TYR A 26 5.01 7.80 -8.83
N GLU A 27 5.35 9.01 -9.27
CA GLU A 27 5.69 10.16 -8.43
C GLU A 27 4.53 10.61 -7.53
N VAL A 28 3.29 10.25 -7.89
CA VAL A 28 2.10 10.50 -7.07
C VAL A 28 1.65 9.23 -6.34
N ALA A 29 1.69 8.07 -7.00
CA ALA A 29 1.26 6.81 -6.41
C ALA A 29 2.10 6.41 -5.19
N VAL A 30 3.44 6.51 -5.27
CA VAL A 30 4.34 6.07 -4.19
C VAL A 30 4.19 6.90 -2.91
N PRO A 31 4.20 8.25 -2.94
CA PRO A 31 3.99 9.05 -1.73
C PRO A 31 2.62 8.83 -1.10
N LEU A 32 1.56 8.71 -1.91
CA LEU A 32 0.22 8.42 -1.42
C LEU A 32 0.16 7.09 -0.65
N CYS A 33 0.80 6.04 -1.20
CA CYS A 33 0.91 4.76 -0.52
C CYS A 33 1.66 4.86 0.81
N ARG A 34 2.82 5.52 0.81
CA ARG A 34 3.66 5.64 2.00
C ARG A 34 2.97 6.41 3.13
N GLN A 35 2.29 7.50 2.81
CA GLN A 35 1.55 8.27 3.80
C GLN A 35 0.44 7.44 4.45
N ALA A 36 -0.30 6.67 3.66
CA ALA A 36 -1.37 5.83 4.20
C ALA A 36 -0.85 4.63 4.99
N LEU A 37 0.29 4.07 4.57
CA LEU A 37 0.98 3.03 5.33
C LEU A 37 1.37 3.55 6.72
N GLU A 38 1.97 4.74 6.79
CA GLU A 38 2.35 5.38 8.07
C GLU A 38 1.12 5.67 8.96
N ASP A 39 0.02 6.17 8.37
CA ASP A 39 -1.25 6.38 9.08
C ASP A 39 -1.80 5.06 9.66
N LEU A 40 -1.74 3.97 8.88
CA LEU A 40 -2.20 2.64 9.29
C LEU A 40 -1.33 2.04 10.39
N GLU A 41 -0.02 2.12 10.26
CA GLU A 41 0.92 1.62 11.26
C GLU A 41 0.74 2.34 12.60
N LYS A 42 0.55 3.67 12.59
CA LYS A 42 0.29 4.44 13.81
C LYS A 42 -1.04 4.10 14.48
N SER A 43 -2.06 3.75 13.70
CA SER A 43 -3.42 3.53 14.20
C SER A 43 -3.69 2.09 14.62
N HIS A 44 -3.15 1.11 13.88
CA HIS A 44 -3.46 -0.31 14.06
C HIS A 44 -2.23 -1.17 14.38
N GLY A 45 -1.02 -0.63 14.21
CA GLY A 45 0.23 -1.39 14.34
C GLY A 45 0.61 -2.14 13.06
N HIS A 46 1.88 -2.52 12.98
CA HIS A 46 2.50 -3.10 11.79
C HIS A 46 1.88 -4.45 11.35
N THR A 47 1.42 -5.27 12.29
CA THR A 47 0.88 -6.61 12.02
C THR A 47 -0.58 -6.60 11.54
N HIS A 48 -1.18 -5.43 11.36
CA HIS A 48 -2.58 -5.32 10.96
C HIS A 48 -2.78 -5.73 9.49
N PRO A 49 -3.86 -6.45 9.14
CA PRO A 49 -4.14 -6.85 7.75
C PRO A 49 -4.20 -5.68 6.75
N ASP A 50 -4.61 -4.50 7.21
CA ASP A 50 -4.64 -3.30 6.36
C ASP A 50 -3.22 -2.79 6.03
N VAL A 51 -2.27 -2.91 6.97
CA VAL A 51 -0.85 -2.60 6.73
C VAL A 51 -0.27 -3.55 5.69
N ALA A 52 -0.50 -4.86 5.84
CA ALA A 52 -0.09 -5.86 4.86
C ALA A 52 -0.69 -5.60 3.47
N THR A 53 -1.97 -5.21 3.41
CA THR A 53 -2.63 -4.83 2.16
C THR A 53 -1.97 -3.62 1.51
N MET A 54 -1.62 -2.60 2.31
CA MET A 54 -0.99 -1.37 1.82
C MET A 54 0.46 -1.60 1.35
N LEU A 55 1.22 -2.45 2.05
CA LEU A 55 2.55 -2.91 1.64
C LEU A 55 2.49 -3.64 0.29
N ASN A 56 1.52 -4.54 0.11
CA ASN A 56 1.32 -5.23 -1.17
C ASN A 56 0.99 -4.25 -2.31
N ILE A 57 0.13 -3.26 -2.08
CA ILE A 57 -0.17 -2.22 -3.08
C ILE A 57 1.10 -1.47 -3.46
N LEU A 58 1.91 -1.04 -2.48
CA LEU A 58 3.16 -0.33 -2.76
C LEU A 58 4.15 -1.22 -3.53
N ALA A 59 4.20 -2.53 -3.23
CA ALA A 59 5.01 -3.48 -3.97
C ALA A 59 4.58 -3.59 -5.44
N LEU A 60 3.28 -3.59 -5.73
CA LEU A 60 2.77 -3.57 -7.12
C LEU A 60 3.21 -2.30 -7.87
N VAL A 61 3.14 -1.14 -7.21
CA VAL A 61 3.60 0.14 -7.80
C VAL A 61 5.10 0.11 -8.11
N TYR A 62 5.92 -0.54 -7.28
CA TYR A 62 7.35 -0.72 -7.56
C TYR A 62 7.61 -1.75 -8.65
N ARG A 63 6.84 -2.84 -8.70
CA ARG A 63 6.94 -3.84 -9.76
C ARG A 63 6.66 -3.23 -11.13
N ASP A 64 5.64 -2.39 -11.24
CA ASP A 64 5.28 -1.71 -12.49
C ASP A 64 6.37 -0.70 -12.95
N GLN A 65 7.25 -0.27 -12.02
CA GLN A 65 8.46 0.50 -12.30
C GLN A 65 9.70 -0.36 -12.61
N ASN A 66 9.57 -1.69 -12.70
CA ASN A 66 10.68 -2.65 -12.77
C ASN A 66 11.62 -2.63 -11.55
N LYS A 67 11.16 -2.10 -10.41
CA LYS A 67 11.89 -2.07 -9.13
C LYS A 67 11.58 -3.34 -8.31
N PHE A 68 11.98 -4.48 -8.84
CA PHE A 68 11.63 -5.80 -8.29
C PHE A 68 12.21 -6.06 -6.90
N LYS A 69 13.39 -5.49 -6.59
CA LYS A 69 14.03 -5.66 -5.30
C LYS A 69 13.23 -5.00 -4.19
N GLU A 70 12.80 -3.76 -4.41
CA GLU A 70 11.96 -2.99 -3.50
C GLU A 70 10.58 -3.64 -3.33
N ALA A 71 9.98 -4.12 -4.42
CA ALA A 71 8.72 -4.84 -4.37
C ALA A 71 8.81 -6.13 -3.52
N LEU A 72 9.88 -6.92 -3.68
CA LEU A 72 10.08 -8.15 -2.92
C LEU A 72 10.29 -7.89 -1.43
N GLN A 73 11.03 -6.84 -1.08
CA GLN A 73 11.23 -6.43 0.32
C GLN A 73 9.89 -6.12 0.99
N LEU A 74 9.04 -5.33 0.34
CA LEU A 74 7.72 -4.97 0.87
C LEU A 74 6.78 -6.17 0.97
N LEU A 75 6.83 -7.10 0.02
CA LEU A 75 6.04 -8.34 0.10
C LEU A 75 6.51 -9.24 1.24
N THR A 76 7.81 -9.25 1.54
CA THR A 76 8.35 -9.99 2.68
C THR A 76 7.87 -9.38 3.99
N GLU A 77 7.93 -8.05 4.10
CA GLU A 77 7.43 -7.29 5.24
C GLU A 77 5.92 -7.48 5.45
N ALA A 78 5.13 -7.57 4.37
CA ALA A 78 3.70 -7.84 4.46
C ALA A 78 3.34 -9.24 5.00
N LEU A 79 4.30 -10.17 5.00
CA LEU A 79 4.11 -11.56 5.43
C LEU A 79 4.66 -11.84 6.85
N THR A 80 5.41 -10.90 7.42
CA THR A 80 6.00 -11.00 8.77
C THR A 80 5.13 -10.34 9.83
#